data_AF-A0A511QN60-F1
#
_entry.id   AF-A0A511QN60-F1
#
_cell.length_a   1.000
_cell.length_b   1.000
_cell.length_c   1.000
_cell.angle_alpha   90.00
_cell.angle_beta   90.00
_cell.angle_gamma   90.00
#
_symmetry.space_group_name_H-M   'P 1'
#
loop_
_entity.id
_entity.type
_entity.pdbx_description
1 polymer ?
#
loop_
_entity_poly.entity_id
_entity_poly.type
_entity_poly.pdbx_seq_one_letter_code
_entity_poly.pdbx_strand_id
1 'polypeptide(L)' 'MKSIAILSLLFSGSVLANSDICMEIGKAQAVNDHDRVIELAAGLNSTDIEQCKMVADDARADTNLEVNSLMDD' A
#
# COMPACT_ATOMS: atom_id res chain seq x y z
N MET A 1 -42.82 10.27 2.35
CA MET A 1 -41.85 11.05 1.56
C MET A 1 -40.58 10.22 1.47
N LYS A 2 -40.12 9.94 0.25
CA LYS A 2 -39.01 9.04 -0.05
C LYS A 2 -37.68 9.73 0.28
N SER A 3 -36.92 9.24 1.24
CA SER A 3 -35.52 9.64 1.44
C SER A 3 -34.63 8.54 0.88
N ILE A 4 -34.21 8.71 -0.36
CA ILE A 4 -33.17 7.89 -0.96
C ILE A 4 -31.85 8.61 -0.65
N ALA A 5 -31.17 8.18 0.41
CA ALA A 5 -29.79 8.54 0.64
C ALA A 5 -28.96 7.74 -0.37
N ILE A 6 -28.77 8.29 -1.57
CA ILE A 6 -27.76 7.80 -2.50
C ILE A 6 -26.43 8.27 -1.95
N LEU A 7 -25.88 7.49 -1.02
CA LEU A 7 -24.50 7.63 -0.61
C LEU A 7 -23.66 7.32 -1.84
N SER A 8 -23.17 8.39 -2.44
CA SER A 8 -22.35 8.44 -3.64
C SER A 8 -21.12 7.55 -3.45
N LEU A 9 -21.23 6.30 -3.90
CA LEU A 9 -20.12 5.40 -4.21
C LEU A 9 -19.35 5.99 -5.40
N LEU A 10 -18.62 7.07 -5.16
CA LEU A 10 -17.51 7.52 -5.98
C LEU A 10 -16.30 6.63 -5.69
N PHE A 11 -16.45 5.31 -5.87
CA PHE A 11 -15.32 4.45 -6.19
C PHE A 11 -15.17 4.46 -7.71
N SER A 12 -14.96 5.66 -8.25
CA SER A 12 -14.55 5.84 -9.63
C SER A 12 -13.11 5.37 -9.73
N GLY A 13 -12.92 4.08 -10.01
CA GLY A 13 -12.00 3.56 -11.02
C GLY A 13 -10.62 4.19 -11.19
N SER A 14 -9.97 4.71 -10.15
CA SER A 14 -8.53 4.92 -10.17
C SER A 14 -7.87 3.56 -10.02
N VAL A 15 -7.76 2.89 -11.16
CA VAL A 15 -6.99 1.66 -11.33
C VAL A 15 -5.64 1.86 -10.65
N LEU A 16 -5.44 0.99 -9.67
CA LEU A 16 -4.35 0.81 -8.72
C LEU A 16 -2.98 0.57 -9.38
N ALA A 17 -2.61 1.29 -10.43
CA ALA A 17 -1.27 1.19 -11.04
C ALA A 17 -0.16 1.47 -10.02
N ASN A 18 -0.45 2.28 -8.99
CA ASN A 18 0.45 2.53 -7.87
C ASN A 18 0.33 1.51 -6.74
N SER A 19 -0.70 0.66 -6.66
CA SER A 19 -0.87 -0.26 -5.53
C SER A 19 0.23 -1.32 -5.46
N ASP A 20 0.68 -1.80 -6.62
CA ASP A 20 1.79 -2.76 -6.66
C ASP A 20 3.10 -2.11 -6.19
N ILE A 21 3.36 -0.87 -6.62
CA ILE A 21 4.52 -0.08 -6.16
C ILE A 21 4.45 0.17 -4.65
N CYS A 22 3.27 0.50 -4.12
CA CYS A 22 3.06 0.72 -2.69
C CYS A 22 3.23 -0.55 -1.86
N MET A 23 2.73 -1.69 -2.36
CA MET A 23 2.95 -2.99 -1.74
C MET A 23 4.44 -3.35 -1.74
N GLU A 24 5.15 -3.10 -2.85
CA GLU A 24 6.58 -3.37 -2.96
C GLU A 24 7.42 -2.46 -2.04
N ILE A 25 7.01 -1.19 -1.88
CA ILE A 25 7.57 -0.29 -0.87
C ILE A 25 7.41 -0.88 0.54
N GLY A 26 6.24 -1.41 0.89
CA GLY A 26 5.99 -2.04 2.18
C GLY A 26 6.88 -3.25 2.43
N LYS A 27 7.03 -4.11 1.42
CA LYS A 27 7.92 -5.28 1.45
C LYS A 27 9.38 -4.88 1.63
N ALA A 28 9.86 -3.94 0.83
CA ALA A 28 11.22 -3.42 0.90
C ALA A 28 11.51 -2.80 2.28
N GLN A 29 10.54 -2.08 2.86
CA GLN A 29 10.64 -1.56 4.22
C GLN A 29 10.74 -2.66 5.29
N ALA A 30 10.02 -3.79 5.14
CA ALA A 30 10.06 -4.90 6.08
C ALA A 30 11.44 -5.58 6.12
N VAL A 31 12.09 -5.72 4.97
CA VAL A 31 13.44 -6.31 4.85
C VAL A 31 14.58 -5.28 4.95
N ASN A 32 14.26 -4.03 5.30
CA ASN A 32 15.21 -2.92 5.44
C ASN A 32 16.00 -2.58 4.17
N ASP A 33 15.40 -2.76 2.99
CA ASP A 33 15.97 -2.38 1.69
C ASP A 33 15.64 -0.92 1.37
N HIS A 34 16.45 -0.01 1.91
CA HIS A 34 16.25 1.43 1.76
C HIS A 34 16.42 1.93 0.33
N ASP A 35 17.34 1.35 -0.44
CA ASP A 35 17.61 1.77 -1.82
C ASP A 35 16.40 1.48 -2.68
N ARG A 36 15.79 0.29 -2.52
CA ARG A 36 14.57 -0.07 -3.24
C ARG A 36 13.39 0.82 -2.87
N VAL A 37 13.25 1.19 -1.60
CA VAL A 37 12.20 2.13 -1.16
C VAL A 37 12.35 3.49 -1.84
N ILE A 38 13.57 4.02 -1.94
CA ILE A 38 13.85 5.31 -2.57
C ILE A 38 13.51 5.27 -4.07
N GLU A 39 13.94 4.22 -4.77
CA GLU A 39 13.65 4.03 -6.20
C GLU A 39 12.15 4.00 -6.48
N LEU A 40 11.40 3.23 -5.69
CA LEU A 40 9.96 3.07 -5.86
C LEU A 40 9.20 4.35 -5.49
N ALA A 41 9.63 5.04 -4.41
CA ALA A 41 9.00 6.28 -3.97
C ALA A 41 9.24 7.45 -4.94
N ALA A 42 10.34 7.44 -5.71
CA ALA A 42 10.62 8.46 -6.72
C ALA A 42 9.57 8.50 -7.84
N GLY A 43 8.86 7.40 -8.08
CA GLY A 43 7.77 7.30 -9.06
C GLY A 43 6.40 7.73 -8.53
N LEU A 44 6.26 8.00 -7.23
CA LEU A 44 4.95 8.30 -6.63
C LEU A 44 4.56 9.76 -6.81
N ASN A 45 3.31 9.97 -7.20
CA ASN A 45 2.69 11.30 -7.20
C ASN A 45 2.28 11.67 -5.77
N SER A 46 2.47 12.95 -5.39
CA SER A 46 2.06 13.48 -4.09
C SER A 46 0.60 13.24 -3.74
N THR A 47 -0.29 13.16 -4.74
CA THR A 47 -1.73 12.90 -4.54
C THR A 47 -2.00 11.48 -4.03
N ASP A 48 -1.11 10.53 -4.33
CA ASP A 48 -1.32 9.11 -4.03
C ASP A 48 -0.56 8.67 -2.78
N ILE A 49 0.32 9.51 -2.22
CA ILE A 49 1.19 9.16 -1.08
C ILE A 49 0.40 8.65 0.12
N GLU A 50 -0.71 9.29 0.48
CA GLU A 50 -1.49 8.87 1.66
C GLU A 50 -2.18 7.52 1.46
N GLN A 51 -2.68 7.26 0.25
CA GLN A 51 -3.23 5.93 -0.06
C GLN A 51 -2.12 4.88 -0.11
N CYS A 52 -0.96 5.26 -0.65
CA CYS A 52 0.20 4.40 -0.75
C CYS A 52 0.76 3.98 0.60
N LYS A 53 0.79 4.89 1.58
CA LYS A 53 1.21 4.59 2.96
C LYS A 53 0.36 3.50 3.58
N MET A 54 -0.97 3.57 3.45
CA MET A 54 -1.86 2.56 4.01
C MET A 54 -1.58 1.16 3.43
N VAL A 55 -1.36 1.07 2.11
CA VAL A 55 -1.02 -0.21 1.43
C VAL A 55 0.37 -0.70 1.81
N ALA A 56 1.35 0.20 1.89
CA ALA A 56 2.72 -0.14 2.27
C ALA A 56 2.81 -0.64 3.72
N ASP A 57 2.06 -0.02 4.65
CA ASP A 57 2.02 -0.43 6.06
C ASP A 57 1.42 -1.83 6.23
N ASP A 58 0.34 -2.13 5.50
CA ASP A 58 -0.30 -3.45 5.48
C ASP A 58 0.66 -4.52 4.95
N ALA A 59 1.26 -4.28 3.77
CA ALA A 59 2.22 -5.19 3.16
C ALA A 59 3.48 -5.40 4.03
N ARG A 60 3.93 -4.36 4.75
CA ARG A 60 5.05 -4.45 5.69
C ARG A 60 4.69 -5.36 6.88
N ALA A 61 3.47 -5.24 7.42
CA ALA A 61 3.01 -6.07 8.53
C ALA A 61 2.94 -7.55 8.12
N ASP A 62 2.36 -7.85 6.96
CA ASP A 62 2.27 -9.21 6.42
C ASP A 62 3.65 -9.84 6.20
N THR A 63 4.58 -9.07 5.62
CA THR A 63 5.95 -9.56 5.37
C THR A 63 6.69 -9.85 6.68
N ASN A 64 6.53 -9.00 7.71
CA ASN A 64 7.14 -9.26 9.01
C ASN A 64 6.57 -10.52 9.67
N LEU A 65 5.27 -10.80 9.52
CA LEU A 65 4.66 -12.03 10.01
C LEU A 65 5.22 -13.26 9.29
N GLU A 66 5.38 -13.20 7.97
CA GLU A 66 5.98 -14.28 7.18
C GLU A 66 7.45 -14.52 7.57
N VAL A 67 8.25 -13.45 7.67
CA VAL A 67 9.67 -13.54 8.08
C VAL A 67 9.79 -14.15 9.47
N ASN A 68 8.98 -13.73 10.44
CA ASN A 68 9.01 -14.31 11.78
C ASN A 68 8.58 -15.78 11.77
N SER A 69 7.53 -16.12 11.01
CA SER A 69 7.09 -17.52 10.86
C SER A 69 8.17 -18.44 10.29
N LEU A 70 9.05 -17.93 9.43
CA LEU A 70 10.15 -18.70 8.84
C LEU A 70 11.37 -18.85 9.78
N MET A 71 11.43 -18.06 10.86
CA MET A 71 12.52 -18.11 11.84
C MET A 71 12.22 -19.02 13.04
N ASP A 72 10.96 -19.45 13.20
CA ASP A 72 10.49 -20.30 14.30
C ASP A 72 10.54 -21.83 13.98
N ASP A 73 11.02 -22.22 12.79
CA ASP A 73 11.28 -23.62 12.38
C ASP A 73 12.78 -24.01 12.53
#